data_AF-G2ZU76-F1
#
_entry.id   AF-G2ZU76-F1
#
_cell.length_a   1.000
_cell.length_b   1.000
_cell.length_c   1.000
_cell.angle_alpha   90.00
_cell.angle_beta   90.00
_cell.angle_gamma   90.00
#
_symmetry.space_group_name_H-M   'P 1'
#
loop_
_entity.id
_entity.type
_entity.pdbx_description
1 polymer ?
#
loop_
_entity_poly.entity_id
_entity_poly.type
_entity_poly.pdbx_seq_one_letter_code
_entity_poly.pdbx_strand_id
1 'polypeptide(L)'
;MSRRLTLVLGGARSGKSHHAEQLALQCAGPVTYIATARESDEEMQLRIALHRARRPEQWIVIEEPVRLAETLYAHARHGGCVLVDCLTLWLNNLLFASGHDYPETGPITPPEAWSAEIEALLTALPLLPGEVILVSNEIGLGVVPMGAVTRFYVDELGRLNQRLAAQADRVHLLVAGIPMPVKGPAIPPAAQP
;
A
#
# COMPACT_ATOMS: atom_id res chain seq x y z
N MET A 1 -2.44 23.25 -7.18
CA MET A 1 -3.10 22.00 -7.62
C MET A 1 -3.46 21.17 -6.39
N SER A 2 -4.68 20.65 -6.34
CA SER A 2 -5.22 19.91 -5.20
C SER A 2 -4.52 18.56 -5.03
N ARG A 3 -4.34 18.14 -3.78
CA ARG A 3 -4.01 16.77 -3.37
C ARG A 3 -4.98 15.78 -4.03
N ARG A 4 -4.47 14.60 -4.41
CA ARG A 4 -5.29 13.44 -4.81
C ARG A 4 -4.77 12.15 -4.17
N LEU A 5 -5.63 11.43 -3.46
CA LEU A 5 -5.33 10.14 -2.85
C LEU A 5 -6.12 9.02 -3.54
N THR A 6 -5.42 8.02 -4.08
CA THR A 6 -6.01 6.82 -4.65
C THR A 6 -5.61 5.59 -3.83
N LEU A 7 -6.58 4.78 -3.42
CA LEU A 7 -6.35 3.49 -2.79
C LEU A 7 -6.64 2.37 -3.78
N VAL A 8 -5.68 1.47 -3.98
CA VAL A 8 -5.80 0.28 -4.84
C VAL A 8 -5.79 -0.97 -3.98
N LEU A 9 -6.94 -1.63 -3.91
CA LEU A 9 -7.19 -2.86 -3.18
C LEU A 9 -7.23 -4.07 -4.11
N GLY A 10 -7.00 -5.27 -3.56
CA GLY A 10 -7.26 -6.52 -4.27
C GLY A 10 -6.53 -7.71 -3.66
N GLY A 11 -6.94 -8.91 -4.07
CA GLY A 11 -6.32 -10.14 -3.60
C GLY A 11 -4.84 -10.30 -4.01
N ALA A 12 -4.22 -11.38 -3.56
CA ALA A 12 -2.91 -11.77 -4.07
C ALA A 12 -2.99 -12.04 -5.58
N ARG A 13 -1.99 -11.55 -6.34
CA ARG A 13 -1.90 -11.72 -7.80
C ARG A 13 -3.12 -11.19 -8.59
N SER A 14 -3.89 -10.26 -8.03
CA SER A 14 -5.04 -9.66 -8.71
C SER A 14 -4.70 -8.59 -9.76
N GLY A 15 -3.41 -8.27 -9.95
CA GLY A 15 -2.95 -7.21 -10.87
C GLY A 15 -2.83 -5.81 -10.25
N LYS A 16 -2.98 -5.66 -8.92
CA LYS A 16 -3.00 -4.35 -8.27
C LYS A 16 -1.76 -3.48 -8.37
N SER A 17 -0.57 -4.06 -8.23
CA SER A 17 0.68 -3.32 -8.39
C SER A 17 0.80 -2.79 -9.83
N HIS A 18 0.49 -3.63 -10.82
CA HIS A 18 0.53 -3.22 -12.23
C HIS A 18 -0.44 -2.06 -12.52
N HIS A 19 -1.68 -2.14 -12.05
CA HIS A 19 -2.64 -1.05 -12.21
C HIS A 19 -2.19 0.24 -11.51
N ALA A 20 -1.64 0.13 -10.31
CA ALA A 20 -1.12 1.27 -9.57
C ALA A 20 0.06 1.92 -10.31
N GLU A 21 0.94 1.13 -10.93
CA GLU A 21 2.01 1.61 -11.80
C GLU A 21 1.46 2.32 -13.05
N GLN A 22 0.42 1.77 -13.70
CA GLN A 22 -0.24 2.43 -14.83
C GLN A 22 -0.86 3.78 -14.45
N LEU A 23 -1.47 3.88 -13.27
CA LEU A 23 -1.97 5.16 -12.74
C LEU A 23 -0.82 6.15 -12.50
N ALA A 24 0.31 5.69 -11.95
CA ALA A 24 1.48 6.54 -11.73
C ALA A 24 2.10 7.02 -13.05
N LEU A 25 2.11 6.20 -14.10
CA LEU A 25 2.57 6.59 -15.45
C LEU A 25 1.70 7.68 -16.09
N GLN A 26 0.42 7.77 -15.73
CA GLN A 26 -0.48 8.82 -16.21
C GLN A 26 -0.27 10.17 -15.50
N CYS A 27 0.53 10.20 -14.43
CA CYS A 27 0.88 11.43 -13.75
C CYS A 27 1.88 12.23 -14.57
N ALA A 28 1.65 13.54 -14.69
CA ALA A 28 2.46 14.41 -15.55
C ALA A 28 3.87 14.71 -15.00
N GLY A 29 4.13 14.48 -13.71
CA GLY A 29 5.39 14.82 -13.06
C GLY A 29 6.16 13.61 -12.53
N PRO A 30 7.23 13.86 -11.76
CA PRO A 30 8.13 12.80 -11.30
C PRO A 30 7.40 11.81 -10.39
N VAL A 31 7.72 10.53 -10.56
CA VAL A 31 7.18 9.43 -9.75
C VAL A 31 8.23 8.97 -8.75
N THR A 32 7.84 8.92 -7.48
CA THR A 32 8.60 8.23 -6.42
C THR A 32 7.86 6.95 -6.03
N TYR A 33 8.54 5.82 -6.15
CA TYR A 33 8.06 4.51 -5.72
C TYR A 33 8.64 4.18 -4.34
N ILE A 34 7.77 3.97 -3.36
CA ILE A 34 8.14 3.52 -2.01
C ILE A 34 7.82 2.03 -1.90
N ALA A 35 8.87 1.22 -1.88
CA ALA A 35 8.80 -0.21 -1.63
C ALA A 35 8.83 -0.44 -0.11
N THR A 36 7.82 -1.11 0.42
CA THR A 36 7.75 -1.43 1.85
C THR A 36 8.16 -2.87 2.13
N ALA A 37 8.37 -3.69 1.10
CA ALA A 37 8.87 -5.04 1.23
C ALA A 37 10.29 -5.06 1.81
N ARG A 38 10.56 -6.02 2.70
CA ARG A 38 11.93 -6.42 3.05
C ARG A 38 12.28 -7.65 2.24
N GLU A 39 13.54 -7.78 1.82
CA GLU A 39 14.03 -9.05 1.26
C GLU A 39 13.99 -10.11 2.36
N SER A 40 13.03 -11.04 2.28
CA SER A 40 12.82 -12.09 3.28
C SER A 40 13.28 -13.46 2.78
N ASP A 41 12.97 -13.78 1.53
CA ASP A 41 13.17 -15.09 0.92
C ASP A 41 13.38 -14.96 -0.60
N GLU A 42 13.80 -16.06 -1.24
CA GLU A 42 14.10 -16.11 -2.67
C GLU A 42 12.88 -15.78 -3.55
N GLU A 43 11.66 -16.15 -3.11
CA GLU A 43 10.43 -15.81 -3.84
C GLU A 43 10.22 -14.28 -3.83
N MET A 44 10.40 -13.64 -2.68
CA MET A 44 10.32 -12.19 -2.52
C MET A 44 11.40 -11.49 -3.34
N GLN A 45 12.63 -12.02 -3.37
CA GLN A 45 13.71 -11.48 -4.19
C GLN A 45 13.40 -11.53 -5.69
N LEU A 46 12.90 -12.67 -6.18
CA LEU A 46 12.46 -12.81 -7.58
C LEU A 46 11.32 -11.84 -7.89
N ARG A 47 10.38 -11.66 -6.96
CA ARG A 47 9.28 -10.70 -7.13
C ARG A 47 9.80 -9.27 -7.15
N ILE A 48 10.72 -8.88 -6.27
CA ILE A 48 11.35 -7.56 -6.26
C ILE A 48 12.08 -7.32 -7.58
N ALA A 49 12.84 -8.30 -8.08
CA ALA A 49 13.54 -8.20 -9.36
C ALA A 49 12.59 -7.97 -10.54
N LEU A 50 11.48 -8.72 -10.61
CA LEU A 50 10.45 -8.52 -11.63
C LEU A 50 9.79 -7.14 -11.56
N HIS A 51 9.56 -6.60 -10.36
CA HIS A 51 9.01 -5.25 -10.23
C HIS A 51 10.04 -4.19 -10.62
N ARG A 52 11.31 -4.33 -10.19
CA ARG A 52 12.40 -3.42 -10.59
C ARG A 52 12.55 -3.36 -12.12
N ALA A 53 12.49 -4.51 -12.80
CA ALA A 53 12.63 -4.58 -14.26
C ALA A 53 11.47 -3.94 -15.06
N ARG A 54 10.28 -3.79 -14.45
CA ARG A 54 9.09 -3.23 -15.11
C ARG A 54 8.98 -1.71 -14.99
N ARG A 55 9.66 -1.13 -13.99
CA ARG A 55 9.56 0.30 -13.70
C ARG A 55 10.44 1.10 -14.66
N PRO A 56 9.99 2.30 -15.10
CA PRO A 56 10.86 3.21 -15.82
C PRO A 56 12.10 3.60 -15.00
N GLU A 57 13.26 3.66 -15.63
CA GLU A 57 14.53 4.01 -14.97
C GLU A 57 14.50 5.41 -14.32
N GLN A 58 13.66 6.31 -14.83
CA GLN A 58 13.48 7.66 -14.28
C GLN A 58 12.75 7.72 -12.93
N TRP A 59 12.18 6.60 -12.45
CA TRP A 59 11.48 6.58 -11.16
C TRP A 59 12.48 6.56 -10.02
N ILE A 60 12.25 7.42 -9.02
CA ILE A 60 12.99 7.35 -7.76
C ILE A 60 12.41 6.16 -6.98
N VAL A 61 13.27 5.22 -6.57
CA VAL A 61 12.86 4.07 -5.74
C VAL A 61 13.43 4.23 -4.35
N ILE A 62 12.57 4.09 -3.34
CA ILE A 62 12.92 4.19 -1.93
C ILE A 62 12.44 2.92 -1.24
N GLU A 63 13.32 2.29 -0.49
CA GLU A 63 12.95 1.17 0.38
C GLU A 63 12.70 1.72 1.78
N GLU A 64 11.44 1.78 2.18
CA GLU A 64 11.05 2.22 3.52
C GLU A 64 10.04 1.24 4.12
N PRO A 65 10.49 0.31 4.98
CA PRO A 65 9.63 -0.72 5.55
C PRO A 65 8.80 -0.24 6.75
N VAL A 66 9.12 0.89 7.38
CA VAL A 66 8.56 1.31 8.69
C VAL A 66 8.11 2.77 8.70
N ARG A 67 9.02 3.73 8.49
CA ARG A 67 8.78 5.18 8.65
C ARG A 67 8.13 5.81 7.41
N LEU A 68 6.96 5.27 7.05
CA LEU A 68 6.28 5.60 5.81
C LEU A 68 5.79 7.05 5.79
N ALA A 69 5.28 7.56 6.91
CA ALA A 69 4.79 8.94 7.00
C ALA A 69 5.91 9.96 6.76
N GLU A 70 7.06 9.76 7.41
CA GLU A 70 8.27 10.58 7.23
C GLU A 70 8.74 10.58 5.77
N THR A 71 8.78 9.40 5.15
CA THR A 71 9.19 9.26 3.74
C THR A 71 8.20 9.92 2.79
N LEU A 72 6.89 9.82 3.06
CA LEU A 72 5.87 10.53 2.29
C LEU A 72 6.06 12.04 2.37
N TYR A 73 6.32 12.62 3.54
CA TYR A 73 6.64 14.04 3.66
C TYR A 73 7.91 14.41 2.89
N ALA A 74 8.94 13.58 3.00
CA ALA A 74 10.22 13.81 2.33
C ALA A 74 10.12 13.79 0.81
N HIS A 75 9.12 13.13 0.21
CA HIS A 75 9.06 12.93 -1.25
C HIS A 75 7.79 13.41 -1.96
N ALA A 76 6.68 13.64 -1.26
CA ALA A 76 5.48 14.20 -1.87
C ALA A 76 5.71 15.65 -2.30
N ARG A 77 5.40 15.98 -3.56
CA ARG A 77 5.60 17.31 -4.15
C ARG A 77 4.42 17.71 -5.02
N HIS A 78 4.15 19.01 -5.14
CA HIS A 78 3.17 19.50 -6.11
C HIS A 78 3.54 19.07 -7.53
N GLY A 79 2.57 18.49 -8.25
CA GLY A 79 2.78 17.97 -9.60
C GLY A 79 3.49 16.62 -9.65
N GLY A 80 4.03 16.11 -8.54
CA GLY A 80 4.61 14.77 -8.46
C GLY A 80 3.60 13.69 -8.05
N CYS A 81 4.01 12.44 -8.18
CA CYS A 81 3.26 11.27 -7.76
C CYS A 81 4.11 10.40 -6.83
N VAL A 82 3.52 9.93 -5.73
CA VAL A 82 4.12 8.92 -4.85
C VAL A 82 3.29 7.65 -4.88
N LEU A 83 3.91 6.53 -5.22
CA LEU A 83 3.29 5.20 -5.25
C LEU A 83 3.88 4.35 -4.12
N VAL A 84 3.03 3.85 -3.21
CA VAL A 84 3.42 2.96 -2.11
C VAL A 84 2.94 1.54 -2.39
N ASP A 85 3.87 0.58 -2.39
CA ASP A 85 3.58 -0.84 -2.62
C ASP A 85 4.38 -1.71 -1.62
N CYS A 86 3.74 -2.31 -0.60
CA CYS A 86 2.33 -2.17 -0.23
C CYS A 86 2.12 -2.02 1.28
N LEU A 87 0.96 -1.50 1.64
CA LEU A 87 0.55 -1.32 3.03
C LEU A 87 0.40 -2.65 3.79
N THR A 88 0.14 -3.75 3.08
CA THR A 88 0.13 -5.09 3.67
C THR A 88 1.50 -5.44 4.24
N LEU A 89 2.57 -5.31 3.46
CA LEU A 89 3.92 -5.60 3.94
C LEU A 89 4.38 -4.57 4.97
N TRP A 90 4.03 -3.29 4.79
CA TRP A 90 4.33 -2.26 5.78
C TRP A 90 3.72 -2.58 7.15
N LEU A 91 2.42 -2.90 7.20
CA LEU A 91 1.75 -3.26 8.44
C LEU A 91 2.37 -4.53 9.07
N ASN A 92 2.75 -5.51 8.23
CA ASN A 92 3.44 -6.70 8.71
C ASN A 92 4.81 -6.35 9.32
N ASN A 93 5.57 -5.46 8.68
CA ASN A 93 6.85 -5.00 9.21
C ASN A 93 6.67 -4.30 10.56
N LEU A 94 5.64 -3.49 10.75
CA LEU A 94 5.36 -2.86 12.05
C LEU A 94 5.11 -3.90 13.14
N LEU A 95 4.39 -4.99 12.83
CA LEU A 95 4.10 -6.04 13.79
C LEU A 95 5.36 -6.80 14.23
N PHE A 96 6.28 -7.05 13.28
CA PHE A 96 7.43 -7.94 13.50
C PHE A 96 8.78 -7.22 13.60
N ALA A 97 8.83 -5.89 13.53
CA ALA A 97 10.08 -5.11 13.53
C ALA A 97 10.96 -5.35 14.76
N SER A 98 10.37 -5.64 15.91
CA SER A 98 11.09 -5.90 17.17
C SER A 98 11.53 -7.36 17.34
N GLY A 99 11.22 -8.24 16.39
CA GLY A 99 11.47 -9.68 16.52
C GLY A 99 10.68 -10.35 17.65
N HIS A 100 9.55 -9.75 18.04
CA HIS A 100 8.70 -10.29 19.11
C HIS A 100 7.91 -11.50 18.62
N ASP A 101 7.93 -12.57 19.41
CA ASP A 101 7.11 -13.75 19.16
C ASP A 101 5.69 -13.55 19.70
N TYR A 102 4.70 -13.86 18.87
CA TYR A 102 3.29 -13.75 19.25
C TYR A 102 2.72 -15.11 19.64
N PRO A 103 1.77 -15.14 20.60
CA PRO A 103 1.15 -16.39 20.99
C PRO A 103 0.25 -16.95 19.89
N GLU A 104 0.17 -18.28 19.80
CA GLU A 104 -0.72 -18.99 18.87
C GLU A 104 -2.21 -18.73 19.16
N THR A 105 -2.54 -18.48 20.43
CA THR A 105 -3.92 -18.27 20.92
C THR A 105 -3.99 -17.09 21.89
N GLY A 106 -5.17 -16.50 22.04
CA GLY A 106 -5.39 -15.37 22.95
C GLY A 106 -5.23 -13.99 22.31
N PRO A 107 -5.22 -12.92 23.13
CA PRO A 107 -5.11 -11.54 22.64
C PRO A 107 -3.69 -11.22 22.15
N ILE A 108 -3.61 -10.34 21.15
CA ILE A 108 -2.36 -9.84 20.59
C ILE A 108 -2.19 -8.38 21.03
N THR A 109 -1.03 -8.06 21.59
CA THR A 109 -0.64 -6.68 21.89
C THR A 109 0.46 -6.30 20.89
N PRO A 110 0.19 -5.40 19.93
CA PRO A 110 1.21 -4.99 18.97
C PRO A 110 2.25 -4.07 19.63
N PRO A 111 3.43 -3.87 19.01
CA PRO A 111 4.47 -2.99 19.55
C PRO A 111 4.00 -1.53 19.57
N GLU A 112 4.63 -0.67 20.37
CA GLU A 112 4.28 0.77 20.46
C GLU A 112 4.29 1.46 19.09
N ALA A 113 5.27 1.12 18.24
CA ALA A 113 5.41 1.65 16.88
C ALA A 113 4.18 1.40 16.00
N TRP A 114 3.39 0.36 16.27
CA TRP A 114 2.19 0.03 15.52
C TRP A 114 1.21 1.18 15.46
N SER A 115 0.79 1.67 16.62
CA SER A 115 -0.21 2.74 16.71
C SER A 115 0.39 4.06 16.28
N ALA A 116 1.64 4.33 16.66
CA ALA A 116 2.33 5.58 16.32
C ALA A 116 2.46 5.77 14.79
N GLU A 117 2.93 4.76 14.06
CA GLU A 117 3.14 4.85 12.62
C GLU A 117 1.83 4.87 11.81
N ILE A 118 0.79 4.15 12.28
CA ILE A 118 -0.55 4.21 11.68
C ILE A 118 -1.15 5.62 11.83
N GLU A 119 -1.11 6.19 13.03
CA GLU A 119 -1.61 7.55 13.24
C GLU A 119 -0.78 8.59 12.48
N ALA A 120 0.55 8.42 12.42
CA ALA A 120 1.42 9.29 11.65
C ALA A 120 1.06 9.25 10.15
N LEU A 121 0.85 8.06 9.57
CA LEU A 121 0.42 7.92 8.17
C LEU A 121 -0.91 8.62 7.93
N LEU A 122 -1.91 8.35 8.77
CA LEU A 122 -3.27 8.87 8.59
C LEU A 122 -3.37 10.39 8.82
N THR A 123 -2.49 10.94 9.67
CA THR A 123 -2.35 12.39 9.87
C THR A 123 -1.58 13.05 8.75
N ALA A 124 -0.57 12.37 8.19
CA ALA A 124 0.24 12.90 7.09
C ALA A 124 -0.56 13.01 5.80
N LEU A 125 -1.30 11.95 5.44
CA LEU A 125 -1.99 11.83 4.17
C LEU A 125 -2.78 13.12 3.78
N PRO A 126 -3.64 13.71 4.63
CA PRO A 126 -4.37 14.96 4.38
C PRO A 126 -3.52 16.15 3.95
N LEU A 127 -2.28 16.19 4.42
CA LEU A 127 -1.39 17.34 4.33
C LEU A 127 -0.44 17.23 3.12
N LEU A 128 -0.37 16.06 2.49
CA LEU A 128 0.56 15.82 1.39
C LEU A 128 0.13 16.53 0.10
N PRO A 129 1.06 17.20 -0.60
CA PRO A 129 0.81 17.74 -1.92
C PRO A 129 0.92 16.65 -3.00
N GLY A 130 0.34 16.91 -4.18
CA GLY A 130 0.48 16.02 -5.34
C GLY A 130 -0.44 14.81 -5.31
N GLU A 131 -0.06 13.77 -6.06
CA GLU A 131 -0.80 12.51 -6.16
C GLU A 131 -0.14 11.44 -5.28
N VAL A 132 -0.96 10.73 -4.51
CA VAL A 132 -0.52 9.60 -3.68
C VAL A 132 -1.36 8.38 -4.03
N ILE A 133 -0.69 7.29 -4.39
CA ILE A 133 -1.30 6.01 -4.74
C ILE A 133 -0.85 4.99 -3.69
N LEU A 134 -1.80 4.40 -2.98
CA LEU A 134 -1.54 3.40 -1.95
C LEU A 134 -2.03 2.03 -2.42
N VAL A 135 -1.17 1.03 -2.39
CA VAL A 135 -1.54 -0.37 -2.68
C VAL A 135 -1.71 -1.13 -1.38
N SER A 136 -2.80 -1.87 -1.26
CA SER A 136 -3.04 -2.78 -0.14
C SER A 136 -3.75 -4.05 -0.59
N ASN A 137 -3.51 -5.17 0.09
CA ASN A 137 -4.27 -6.39 -0.15
C ASN A 137 -5.66 -6.30 0.49
N GLU A 138 -6.64 -6.93 -0.17
CA GLU A 138 -7.89 -7.34 0.45
C GLU A 138 -7.80 -8.84 0.77
N ILE A 139 -7.75 -9.17 2.07
CA ILE A 139 -7.58 -10.54 2.58
C ILE A 139 -8.70 -10.98 3.52
N GLY A 140 -9.68 -10.11 3.81
CA GLY A 140 -10.80 -10.40 4.70
C GLY A 140 -11.97 -11.14 4.03
N LEU A 141 -11.87 -11.47 2.73
CA LEU A 141 -12.92 -12.14 1.96
C LEU A 141 -12.87 -13.68 2.05
N GLY A 142 -12.01 -14.23 2.91
CA GLY A 142 -11.81 -15.66 3.09
C GLY A 142 -12.38 -16.20 4.41
N VAL A 143 -11.86 -17.36 4.84
CA VAL A 143 -12.16 -17.94 6.15
C VAL A 143 -11.42 -17.19 7.26
N VAL A 144 -12.00 -17.18 8.46
CA VAL A 144 -11.34 -16.61 9.64
C VAL A 144 -10.08 -17.42 9.97
N PRO A 145 -8.90 -16.79 10.11
CA PRO A 145 -7.68 -17.51 10.45
C PRO A 145 -7.72 -18.14 11.85
N MET A 146 -7.17 -19.35 11.98
CA MET A 146 -7.06 -20.07 13.26
C MET A 146 -6.04 -19.40 14.20
N GLY A 147 -4.85 -19.07 13.70
CA GLY A 147 -3.78 -18.45 14.48
C GLY A 147 -4.14 -17.04 14.96
N ALA A 148 -3.88 -16.75 16.24
CA ALA A 148 -4.25 -15.48 16.86
C ALA A 148 -3.59 -14.28 16.19
N VAL A 149 -2.29 -14.35 15.91
CA VAL A 149 -1.54 -13.27 15.25
C VAL A 149 -2.06 -13.00 13.83
N THR A 150 -2.34 -14.06 13.06
CA THR A 150 -2.85 -13.92 11.69
C THR A 150 -4.25 -13.31 11.67
N ARG A 151 -5.13 -13.73 12.59
CA ARG A 151 -6.47 -13.14 12.70
C ARG A 151 -6.42 -11.68 13.12
N PHE A 152 -5.61 -11.35 14.13
CA PHE A 152 -5.36 -9.96 14.53
C PHE A 152 -4.89 -9.13 13.34
N TYR A 153 -3.90 -9.61 12.59
CA TYR A 153 -3.36 -8.92 11.43
C TYR A 153 -4.42 -8.69 10.34
N VAL A 154 -5.23 -9.70 10.01
CA VAL A 154 -6.31 -9.59 9.00
C VAL A 154 -7.34 -8.54 9.43
N ASP A 155 -7.77 -8.58 10.70
CA ASP A 155 -8.75 -7.64 11.24
C ASP A 155 -8.21 -6.20 11.20
N GLU A 156 -6.96 -5.99 11.62
CA GLU A 156 -6.33 -4.67 11.63
C GLU A 156 -6.02 -4.14 10.22
N LEU A 157 -5.60 -4.99 9.28
CA LEU A 157 -5.44 -4.57 7.88
C LEU A 157 -6.79 -4.12 7.30
N GLY A 158 -7.88 -4.82 7.63
CA GLY A 158 -9.23 -4.41 7.29
C GLY A 158 -9.60 -3.04 7.87
N ARG A 159 -9.28 -2.79 9.15
CA ARG A 159 -9.51 -1.47 9.78
C ARG A 159 -8.65 -0.38 9.14
N LEU A 160 -7.39 -0.64 8.84
CA LEU A 160 -6.51 0.29 8.14
C LEU A 160 -7.07 0.63 6.75
N ASN A 161 -7.46 -0.38 5.96
CA ASN A 161 -8.06 -0.17 4.63
C ASN A 161 -9.33 0.68 4.70
N GLN A 162 -10.19 0.48 5.71
CA GLN A 162 -11.38 1.34 5.91
C GLN A 162 -11.00 2.79 6.20
N ARG A 163 -10.05 3.03 7.10
CA ARG A 163 -9.58 4.39 7.45
C ARG A 163 -8.97 5.11 6.25
N LEU A 164 -8.21 4.38 5.43
CA LEU A 164 -7.62 4.92 4.19
C LEU A 164 -8.69 5.20 3.12
N ALA A 165 -9.63 4.28 2.92
CA ALA A 165 -10.73 4.45 1.96
C ALA A 165 -11.61 5.66 2.31
N ALA A 166 -11.81 5.94 3.60
CA ALA A 166 -12.51 7.13 4.07
C ALA A 166 -11.80 8.42 3.61
N GLN A 167 -10.47 8.47 3.69
CA GLN A 167 -9.67 9.63 3.26
C GLN A 167 -9.40 9.71 1.75
N ALA A 168 -9.47 8.58 1.03
CA ALA A 168 -9.13 8.51 -0.38
C ALA A 168 -10.17 9.17 -1.28
N ASP A 169 -9.74 9.89 -2.31
CA ASP A 169 -10.64 10.43 -3.34
C ASP A 169 -11.16 9.32 -4.27
N ARG A 170 -10.31 8.31 -4.50
CA ARG A 170 -10.62 7.14 -5.34
C ARG A 170 -10.25 5.85 -4.63
N VAL A 171 -11.11 4.84 -4.78
CA VAL A 171 -10.83 3.48 -4.32
C VAL A 171 -11.13 2.52 -5.47
N HIS A 172 -10.16 1.68 -5.82
CA HIS A 172 -10.31 0.63 -6.82
C HIS A 172 -10.12 -0.74 -6.16
N LEU A 173 -11.01 -1.69 -6.42
CA LEU A 173 -10.83 -3.10 -6.08
C LEU A 173 -10.49 -3.87 -7.35
N LEU A 174 -9.37 -4.59 -7.34
CA LEU A 174 -8.92 -5.30 -8.54
C LEU A 174 -9.24 -6.77 -8.47
N VAL A 175 -9.87 -7.25 -9.54
CA VAL A 175 -10.32 -8.63 -9.72
C VAL A 175 -9.80 -9.13 -11.05
N ALA A 176 -8.90 -10.12 -11.02
CA ALA A 176 -8.28 -10.70 -12.22
C ALA A 176 -7.69 -9.66 -13.20
N GLY A 177 -7.05 -8.61 -12.68
CA GLY A 177 -6.46 -7.51 -13.46
C GLY A 177 -7.45 -6.42 -13.87
N ILE A 178 -8.74 -6.57 -13.59
CA ILE A 178 -9.78 -5.62 -13.95
C ILE A 178 -10.02 -4.67 -12.77
N PRO A 179 -9.88 -3.34 -12.95
CA PRO A 179 -10.16 -2.38 -11.91
C PRO A 179 -11.65 -2.11 -11.74
N MET A 180 -12.18 -2.41 -10.56
CA MET A 180 -13.57 -2.11 -10.17
C MET A 180 -13.60 -0.84 -9.32
N PRO A 181 -14.22 0.27 -9.76
CA PRO A 181 -14.33 1.47 -8.95
C PRO A 181 -15.28 1.23 -7.76
N VAL A 182 -14.78 1.48 -6.55
CA VAL A 182 -15.55 1.39 -5.29
C VAL A 182 -15.91 2.79 -4.77
N LYS A 183 -15.03 3.78 -4.98
CA LYS A 183 -15.24 5.20 -4.65
C LYS A 183 -14.62 6.08 -5.73
N GLY A 184 -15.27 7.21 -6.02
CA GLY A 184 -14.83 8.17 -7.01
C GLY A 184 -15.33 7.84 -8.42
N PRO A 185 -15.00 8.67 -9.42
CA PRO A 185 -15.43 8.46 -10.80
C PRO A 185 -14.84 7.16 -11.35
N ALA A 186 -15.63 6.45 -12.19
CA ALA A 186 -15.14 5.32 -12.93
C ALA A 186 -13.93 5.73 -13.77
N ILE A 187 -12.88 4.90 -13.79
CA ILE A 187 -11.75 5.09 -14.69
C ILE A 187 -12.28 4.80 -16.10
N PRO A 188 -12.14 5.72 -17.07
CA PRO A 188 -12.44 5.37 -18.46
C PRO A 188 -11.56 4.18 -18.86
N PRO A 189 -12.09 3.18 -19.60
CA PRO A 189 -11.29 2.05 -20.04
C PRO A 189 -10.05 2.59 -20.77
N ALA A 190 -8.88 2.01 -20.46
CA ALA A 190 -7.68 2.32 -21.21
C ALA A 190 -7.99 2.12 -22.70
N ALA A 191 -7.70 3.15 -23.52
CA ALA A 191 -7.78 3.00 -24.96
C ALA A 191 -6.89 1.81 -25.32
N GLN A 192 -7.52 0.73 -25.79
CA GLN A 192 -6.77 -0.42 -26.31
C GLN A 192 -5.99 0.07 -27.55
N PRO A 193 -4.71 -0.31 -27.70
CA PRO A 193 -3.97 -0.03 -28.92
C PRO A 193 -4.60 -0.71 -30.14
#